data_AF-A0A923ZFD1-F1
#
_entry.id   AF-A0A923ZFD1-F1
#
_cell.length_a   1.000
_cell.length_b   1.000
_cell.length_c   1.000
_cell.angle_alpha   90.00
_cell.angle_beta   90.00
_cell.angle_gamma   90.00
#
_symmetry.space_group_name_H-M   'P 1'
#
loop_
_entity.id
_entity.type
_entity.pdbx_description
1 polymer ?
#
loop_
_entity_poly.entity_id
_entity_poly.type
_entity_poly.pdbx_seq_one_letter_code
_entity_poly.pdbx_strand_id
1 'polypeptide(L)' 'MRLGPDILAGDAPQAVVSAGHWQSARTVTDAGVDCALVSCIVAPGFDFGGFTLAPPGWSPD' A
#
# COMPACT_ATOMS: atom_id res chain seq x y z
N MET A 1 5.70 -4.46 5.01
CA MET A 1 6.59 -4.10 3.89
C MET A 1 6.82 -2.61 3.91
N ARG A 2 8.05 -2.13 3.68
CA ARG A 2 8.35 -0.70 3.50
C ARG A 2 8.50 -0.42 2.01
N LEU A 3 7.62 0.46 1.49
CA LEU A 3 7.75 0.97 0.13
C LEU A 3 8.67 2.19 0.16
N GLY A 4 9.75 2.14 -0.60
CA GLY A 4 10.76 3.19 -0.59
C GLY A 4 11.90 2.94 -1.56
N PRO A 5 12.77 3.94 -1.77
CA PRO A 5 13.86 3.84 -2.72
C PRO A 5 15.13 3.19 -2.15
N ASP A 6 15.27 3.03 -0.83
CA ASP A 6 16.50 2.53 -0.20
C ASP A 6 16.56 1.00 -0.19
N ILE A 7 16.83 0.43 -1.36
CA ILE A 7 16.93 -1.02 -1.55
C ILE A 7 18.05 -1.67 -0.71
N LEU A 8 19.09 -0.90 -0.36
CA LEU A 8 20.19 -1.39 0.46
C LEU A 8 19.78 -1.47 1.94
N ALA A 9 18.84 -0.62 2.37
CA ALA A 9 18.17 -0.72 3.66
C ALA A 9 16.98 -1.70 3.68
N GLY A 10 16.69 -2.37 2.55
CA GLY A 10 15.63 -3.37 2.44
C GLY A 10 14.26 -2.83 2.04
N ASP A 11 14.18 -1.59 1.55
CA ASP A 11 12.95 -1.09 0.94
C ASP A 11 12.61 -1.84 -0.35
N ALA A 12 11.32 -1.93 -0.63
CA ALA A 12 10.82 -2.36 -1.92
C ALA A 12 10.37 -1.13 -2.73
N PRO A 13 10.88 -0.89 -3.95
CA PRO A 13 10.40 0.21 -4.79
C PRO A 13 9.01 -0.09 -5.37
N GLN A 14 8.59 -1.36 -5.37
CA GLN A 14 7.30 -1.82 -5.88
C GLN A 14 6.79 -3.00 -5.04
N ALA A 15 5.46 -3.09 -4.92
CA ALA A 15 4.78 -4.18 -4.23
C ALA A 15 3.61 -4.72 -5.07
N VAL A 16 3.28 -5.99 -4.87
CA VAL A 16 2.06 -6.61 -5.38
C VAL A 16 1.22 -7.05 -4.19
N VAL A 17 -0.03 -6.57 -4.13
CA VAL A 17 -1.04 -7.08 -3.20
C VAL A 17 -1.87 -8.12 -3.95
N SER A 18 -1.81 -9.38 -3.50
CA SER A 18 -2.59 -10.47 -4.08
C SER A 18 -4.09 -10.22 -3.96
N ALA A 19 -4.87 -10.70 -4.92
CA ALA A 19 -6.33 -10.63 -4.85
C ALA A 19 -6.87 -11.22 -3.54
N GLY A 20 -7.92 -10.61 -3.00
CA GLY A 20 -8.56 -11.02 -1.75
C GLY A 20 -7.80 -10.66 -0.46
N HIS A 21 -6.63 -10.03 -0.55
CA HIS A 21 -5.91 -9.54 0.62
C HIS A 21 -6.37 -8.13 1.01
N TRP A 22 -6.49 -7.88 2.31
CA TRP A 22 -6.65 -6.54 2.84
C TRP A 22 -5.37 -5.73 2.64
N GLN A 23 -5.52 -4.45 2.31
CA GLN A 23 -4.40 -3.53 2.19
C GLN A 23 -4.71 -2.18 2.84
N SER A 24 -3.70 -1.63 3.49
CA SER A 24 -3.68 -0.26 4.02
C SER A 24 -2.23 0.23 4.04
N ALA A 25 -2.03 1.53 3.89
CA ALA A 25 -0.69 2.14 3.91
C ALA A 25 -0.66 3.33 4.85
N ARG A 26 0.51 3.58 5.45
CA ARG A 26 0.83 4.79 6.20
C ARG A 26 2.15 5.35 5.71
N THR A 27 2.24 6.68 5.60
CA THR A 27 3.52 7.35 5.32
C THR A 27 4.48 7.09 6.48
N VAL A 28 5.76 6.88 6.16
CA VAL A 28 6.83 6.82 7.16
C VAL A 28 7.42 8.22 7.30
N THR A 29 7.38 8.79 8.51
CA THR A 29 7.81 10.17 8.78
C THR A 29 9.22 10.27 9.35
N ASP A 30 10.01 9.20 9.26
CA ASP A 30 11.35 9.10 9.87
C ASP A 30 12.44 9.89 9.12
N ALA A 31 12.20 10.23 7.85
CA ALA A 31 13.17 10.91 6.98
C ALA A 31 12.93 12.42 6.83
N GLY A 32 12.09 13.05 7.67
CA GLY A 32 11.67 14.45 7.48
C GLY A 32 10.79 14.65 6.24
N VAL A 33 10.15 13.58 5.79
CA VAL A 33 9.24 13.53 4.65
C VAL A 33 7.83 13.32 5.18
N ASP A 34 6.93 14.25 4.89
CA ASP A 34 5.56 14.24 5.41
C ASP A 34 4.54 13.61 4.45
N CYS A 35 4.97 13.21 3.25
CA CYS A 35 4.11 12.59 2.25
C CYS A 35 4.79 11.45 1.49
N ALA A 36 3.99 10.50 1.01
CA ALA A 36 4.41 9.48 0.06
C ALA A 36 3.56 9.61 -1.21
N LEU A 37 4.22 9.59 -2.37
CA LEU A 37 3.55 9.57 -3.67
C LEU A 37 3.81 8.22 -4.34
N VAL A 38 2.74 7.55 -4.76
CA VAL A 38 2.81 6.24 -5.41
C VAL A 38 1.86 6.20 -6.61
N SER A 39 2.08 5.21 -7.49
CA SER A 39 1.10 4.77 -8.47
C SER A 39 0.57 3.40 -8.07
N CYS A 40 -0.74 3.20 -8.22
CA CYS A 40 -1.39 1.92 -7.99
C CYS A 40 -2.04 1.45 -9.29
N ILE A 41 -1.70 0.25 -9.74
CA ILE A 41 -2.26 -0.38 -10.93
C ILE A 41 -2.99 -1.64 -10.47
N VAL A 42 -4.22 -1.82 -10.94
CA VAL A 42 -5.07 -2.98 -10.65
C VAL A 42 -5.29 -3.76 -11.94
N ALA A 43 -5.14 -5.09 -11.87
CA ALA A 43 -5.34 -6.00 -12.99
C ALA A 43 -6.14 -7.24 -12.55
N PRO A 44 -7.26 -7.59 -13.22
CA PRO A 44 -7.96 -6.85 -14.28
C PRO A 44 -8.37 -5.42 -13.85
N GLY A 45 -8.85 -4.62 -14.79
CA GLY A 45 -9.24 -3.22 -14.52
C GLY A 45 -10.16 -3.10 -13.30
N PHE A 46 -9.97 -2.04 -12.52
CA PHE A 46 -10.73 -1.79 -11.30
C PHE A 46 -12.24 -1.71 -11.59
N ASP A 47 -13.04 -2.39 -10.75
CA ASP A 47 -14.49 -2.35 -10.76
C ASP A 47 -15.02 -2.17 -9.32
N PHE A 48 -16.02 -1.30 -9.15
CA PHE A 48 -16.60 -1.03 -7.83
C PHE A 48 -17.34 -2.23 -7.24
N GLY A 49 -17.88 -3.12 -8.07
CA GLY A 49 -18.52 -4.37 -7.61
C GLY A 49 -17.52 -5.36 -7.00
N GLY A 50 -16.23 -5.22 -7.30
CA GLY A 50 -15.13 -5.96 -6.66
C GLY A 50 -14.46 -5.24 -5.49
N PHE A 51 -14.88 -4.01 -5.17
CA PHE A 51 -14.27 -3.21 -4.10
C PHE A 51 -15.02 -3.39 -2.78
N THR A 52 -14.30 -3.65 -1.70
CA THR A 52 -14.84 -3.68 -0.34
C THR A 52 -13.98 -2.81 0.54
N LEU A 53 -14.59 -1.82 1.21
CA LEU A 53 -13.93 -1.04 2.24
C LEU A 53 -13.99 -1.80 3.57
N ALA A 54 -12.88 -1.82 4.30
CA ALA A 54 -12.84 -2.43 5.61
C ALA A 54 -13.88 -1.80 6.57
N PRO A 55 -14.49 -2.57 7.47
CA PRO A 55 -15.46 -2.03 8.42
C PRO A 55 -14.82 -1.01 9.36
N PRO A 56 -15.61 -0.08 9.93
CA PRO A 56 -15.11 0.85 10.94
C PRO A 56 -14.40 0.13 12.10
N GLY A 57 -13.23 0.63 12.49
CA GLY A 57 -12.43 0.04 13.57
C GLY A 57 -11.54 -1.14 13.16
N TRP A 58 -11.56 -1.54 11.88
CA TRP A 58 -10.58 -2.49 11.35
C TRP A 58 -9.16 -1.87 11.32
N SER A 59 -8.16 -2.65 11.68
CA SER A 59 -6.74 -2.35 11.50
C SER A 59 -6.01 -3.58 10.95
N PRO A 60 -4.97 -3.40 10.11
CA PRO A 60 -4.03 -4.48 9.82
C PRO A 60 -3.30 -4.87 11.13
N ASP A 61 -3.03 -6.16 11.34
CA ASP A 61 -2.17 -6.64 12.43
C ASP A 61 -0.72 -6.13 12.30
#